data_AF-A0A101PVN2-F1
#
_entry.id   AF-A0A101PVN2-F1
#
_cell.length_a   1.000
_cell.length_b   1.000
_cell.length_c   1.000
_cell.angle_alpha   90.00
_cell.angle_beta   90.00
_cell.angle_gamma   90.00
#
_symmetry.space_group_name_H-M   'P 1'
#
loop_
_entity.id
_entity.type
_entity.pdbx_description
1 polymer ?
#
loop_
_entity_poly.entity_id
_entity_poly.type
_entity_poly.pdbx_seq_one_letter_code
_entity_poly.pdbx_strand_id
1 'polypeptide(L)'
;MTAMVHVPAYLWALVLAGTVGITALTGFVLYRGALLAGSGGRGAVRLGVGSVLLIGGWFTVSGVIAGQGGYLSGPGRLPALPFAFAGALVAMVAATLLPLVARALAAPGMLSRLELPHAFRVVGAAFLIMMALGHLPALFAVPAGVGDILTGIAAPFVARRVAKGGGHRVALWFNAFGMADLIAALTLAILTGLHAFSVSPSSKAITELPLALIPTAAVPLLFTLHITSVRRLLAVERKRRSTLGGAGLGAPSLTTVLPLAGGPVHHLGRQGEK
;
A
#
# COMPACT_ATOMS: atom_id res chain seq x y z
N MET A 1 -37.39 8.21 -11.16
CA MET A 1 -36.14 8.44 -10.39
C MET A 1 -36.04 7.31 -9.38
N THR A 2 -34.95 6.54 -9.37
CA THR A 2 -34.73 5.52 -8.34
C THR A 2 -34.46 6.21 -7.01
N ALA A 3 -35.14 5.82 -5.94
CA ALA A 3 -34.88 6.39 -4.62
C ALA A 3 -33.43 6.08 -4.20
N MET A 4 -32.71 7.11 -3.78
CA MET A 4 -31.36 6.99 -3.23
C MET A 4 -31.42 6.31 -1.86
N VAL A 5 -30.41 5.50 -1.54
CA VAL A 5 -30.28 4.87 -0.22
C VAL A 5 -30.11 5.95 0.84
N HIS A 6 -30.96 5.93 1.87
CA HIS A 6 -30.81 6.82 3.01
C HIS A 6 -29.66 6.34 3.89
N VAL A 7 -28.51 7.02 3.79
CA VAL A 7 -27.33 6.69 4.60
C VAL A 7 -27.28 7.59 5.85
N PRO A 8 -27.29 7.01 7.06
CA PRO A 8 -27.17 7.77 8.31
C PRO A 8 -25.93 8.68 8.37
N ALA A 9 -26.06 9.83 9.04
CA ALA A 9 -25.00 10.84 9.14
C ALA A 9 -23.69 10.31 9.76
N TYR A 10 -23.77 9.34 10.68
CA TYR A 10 -22.57 8.75 11.29
C TYR A 10 -21.76 7.91 10.28
N LEU A 11 -22.39 7.31 9.25
CA LEU A 11 -21.68 6.63 8.18
C LEU A 11 -21.01 7.61 7.23
N TRP A 12 -21.65 8.76 6.96
CA TRP A 12 -21.00 9.86 6.28
C TRP A 12 -19.74 10.32 7.01
N ALA A 13 -19.85 10.59 8.31
CA ALA A 13 -18.72 10.99 9.14
C ALA A 13 -17.61 9.91 9.13
N LEU A 14 -17.96 8.64 9.26
CA LEU A 14 -17.02 7.52 9.24
C LEU A 14 -16.25 7.42 7.92
N VAL A 15 -16.96 7.44 6.79
CA VAL A 15 -16.34 7.35 5.46
C VAL A 15 -15.47 8.58 5.20
N LEU A 16 -15.96 9.78 5.46
CA LEU A 16 -15.20 11.01 5.25
C LEU A 16 -13.95 11.10 6.15
N ALA A 17 -14.05 10.68 7.41
CA ALA A 17 -12.91 10.60 8.31
C ALA A 17 -11.85 9.63 7.76
N GLY A 18 -12.27 8.48 7.23
CA GLY A 18 -11.41 7.54 6.53
C GLY A 18 -10.70 8.14 5.32
N THR A 19 -11.45 8.76 4.41
CA THR A 19 -10.91 9.32 3.17
C THR A 19 -9.95 10.48 3.44
N VAL A 20 -10.29 11.36 4.39
CA VAL A 20 -9.40 12.44 4.84
C VAL A 20 -8.15 11.86 5.49
N GLY A 21 -8.32 10.86 6.36
CA GLY A 21 -7.23 10.20 7.06
C GLY A 21 -6.21 9.55 6.14
N ILE A 22 -6.65 8.72 5.19
CA ILE A 22 -5.78 8.06 4.20
C ILE A 22 -5.06 9.11 3.35
N THR A 23 -5.77 10.13 2.90
CA THR A 23 -5.22 11.20 2.05
C THR A 23 -4.15 12.00 2.80
N ALA A 24 -4.46 12.46 4.01
CA ALA A 24 -3.53 13.24 4.84
C ALA A 24 -2.29 12.42 5.21
N LEU A 25 -2.47 11.16 5.62
CA LEU A 25 -1.36 10.29 5.99
C LEU A 25 -0.50 9.94 4.78
N THR A 26 -1.07 9.73 3.60
CA THR A 26 -0.30 9.53 2.36
C THR A 26 0.53 10.77 2.03
N GLY A 27 -0.06 11.97 2.11
CA GLY A 27 0.66 13.23 1.93
C GLY A 27 1.80 13.40 2.93
N PHE A 28 1.56 13.08 4.20
CA PHE A 28 2.59 13.11 5.24
C PHE A 28 3.73 12.11 4.97
N VAL A 29 3.40 10.90 4.54
CA VAL A 29 4.36 9.85 4.16
C VAL A 29 5.27 10.34 3.03
N LEU A 30 4.71 10.99 2.00
CA LEU A 30 5.47 11.57 0.89
C LEU A 30 6.31 12.79 1.30
N TYR A 31 5.76 13.67 2.14
CA TYR A 31 6.50 14.79 2.76
C TYR A 31 7.74 14.29 3.51
N ARG A 32 7.57 13.29 4.40
CA ARG A 32 8.67 12.70 5.17
C ARG A 32 9.67 12.01 4.26
N GLY A 33 9.19 11.29 3.24
CA GLY A 33 10.05 10.67 2.23
C GLY A 33 10.90 11.69 1.49
N ALA A 34 10.32 12.83 1.09
CA ALA A 34 11.05 13.89 0.41
C ALA A 34 12.13 14.53 1.28
N LEU A 35 11.84 14.83 2.55
CA LEU A 35 12.83 15.33 3.51
C LEU A 35 13.99 14.34 3.67
N LEU A 36 13.68 13.06 3.85
CA LEU A 36 14.68 12.01 4.04
C LEU A 36 15.45 11.67 2.75
N ALA A 37 14.91 12.04 1.59
CA ALA A 37 15.60 11.99 0.30
C ALA A 37 16.46 13.24 0.01
N GLY A 38 16.58 14.17 0.97
CA GLY A 38 17.40 15.38 0.84
C GLY A 38 16.73 16.54 0.09
N SER A 39 15.41 16.50 -0.10
CA SER A 39 14.68 17.65 -0.64
C SER A 39 14.68 18.79 0.38
N GLY A 40 14.95 20.02 -0.06
CA GLY A 40 14.81 21.21 0.81
C GLY A 40 13.38 21.32 1.36
N GLY A 41 13.22 21.96 2.53
CA GLY A 41 11.94 22.00 3.26
C GLY A 41 10.74 22.44 2.42
N ARG A 42 10.92 23.47 1.58
CA ARG A 42 9.89 23.94 0.64
C ARG A 42 9.49 22.88 -0.39
N GLY A 43 10.46 22.12 -0.93
CA GLY A 43 10.21 21.04 -1.89
C GLY A 43 9.46 19.87 -1.26
N ALA A 44 9.82 19.49 -0.04
CA ALA A 44 9.10 18.45 0.68
C ALA A 44 7.64 18.85 1.00
N VAL A 45 7.42 20.08 1.49
CA VAL A 45 6.07 20.60 1.74
C VAL A 45 5.23 20.61 0.46
N ARG A 46 5.80 21.10 -0.65
CA ARG A 46 5.12 21.09 -1.96
C ARG A 46 4.72 19.69 -2.39
N LEU A 47 5.59 18.68 -2.21
CA LEU A 47 5.23 17.30 -2.54
C LEU A 47 4.09 16.81 -1.65
N GLY A 48 4.21 16.92 -0.33
CA GLY A 48 3.19 16.44 0.60
C GLY A 48 1.82 17.10 0.39
N VAL A 49 1.79 18.44 0.39
CA VAL A 49 0.57 19.22 0.17
C VAL A 49 0.03 18.98 -1.24
N GLY A 50 0.89 18.98 -2.26
CA GLY A 50 0.48 18.70 -3.63
C GLY A 50 -0.18 17.33 -3.78
N SER A 51 0.35 16.30 -3.11
CA SER A 51 -0.28 14.97 -3.09
C SER A 51 -1.63 14.97 -2.37
N VAL A 52 -1.77 15.68 -1.23
CA VAL A 52 -3.05 15.84 -0.54
C VAL A 52 -4.08 16.52 -1.43
N LEU A 53 -3.69 17.60 -2.11
CA LEU A 53 -4.59 18.35 -3.00
C LEU A 53 -5.00 17.54 -4.23
N LEU A 54 -4.07 16.81 -4.85
CA LEU A 54 -4.37 15.97 -6.01
C LEU A 54 -5.29 14.81 -5.66
N ILE A 55 -4.97 14.07 -4.58
CA ILE A 55 -5.79 12.95 -4.12
C ILE A 55 -7.14 13.45 -3.62
N GLY A 56 -7.15 14.46 -2.75
CA GLY A 56 -8.36 15.07 -2.21
C GLY A 56 -9.24 15.67 -3.31
N GLY A 57 -8.64 16.32 -4.31
CA GLY A 57 -9.33 16.81 -5.50
C GLY A 57 -10.01 15.68 -6.27
N TRP A 58 -9.36 14.53 -6.43
CA TRP A 58 -10.00 13.35 -7.03
C TRP A 58 -11.17 12.82 -6.18
N PHE A 59 -11.03 12.77 -4.85
CA PHE A 59 -12.15 12.44 -3.95
C PHE A 59 -13.34 13.39 -4.16
N THR A 60 -13.10 14.69 -4.27
CA THR A 60 -14.15 15.69 -4.54
C THR A 60 -14.78 15.48 -5.92
N VAL A 61 -13.99 15.32 -6.97
CA VAL A 61 -14.48 15.09 -8.34
C VAL A 61 -15.33 13.81 -8.38
N SER A 62 -14.83 12.72 -7.80
CA SER A 62 -15.58 11.47 -7.74
C SER A 62 -16.86 11.60 -6.92
N GLY A 63 -16.82 12.35 -5.82
CA GLY A 63 -18.01 12.65 -5.02
C GLY A 63 -19.07 13.43 -5.80
N VAL A 64 -18.68 14.42 -6.59
CA VAL A 64 -19.59 15.17 -7.48
C VAL A 64 -20.21 14.24 -8.52
N ILE A 65 -19.40 13.37 -9.16
CA ILE A 65 -19.90 12.38 -10.12
C ILE A 65 -20.92 11.45 -9.45
N ALA A 66 -20.64 10.96 -8.24
CA ALA A 66 -21.55 10.10 -7.48
C ALA A 66 -22.85 10.83 -7.10
N GLY A 67 -22.76 12.09 -6.65
CA GLY A 67 -23.91 12.91 -6.27
C GLY A 67 -24.85 13.22 -7.44
N GLN A 68 -24.33 13.24 -8.67
CA GLN A 68 -25.11 13.34 -9.91
C GLN A 68 -25.61 11.98 -10.42
N GLY A 69 -25.37 10.89 -9.67
CA GLY A 69 -25.75 9.54 -10.05
C GLY A 69 -24.92 8.97 -11.21
N GLY A 70 -23.72 9.51 -11.47
CA GLY A 70 -22.85 9.11 -12.58
C GLY A 70 -22.34 7.67 -12.50
N TYR A 71 -22.30 7.08 -11.29
CA TYR A 71 -21.90 5.69 -11.07
C TYR A 71 -23.06 4.68 -11.03
N LEU A 72 -24.31 5.14 -11.05
CA LEU A 72 -25.47 4.26 -11.07
C LEU A 72 -25.48 3.44 -12.36
N SER A 73 -25.54 2.11 -12.22
CA SER A 73 -25.69 1.19 -13.35
C SER A 73 -27.16 1.02 -13.73
N GLY A 74 -27.43 0.82 -15.02
CA GLY A 74 -28.77 0.59 -15.55
C GLY A 74 -28.76 0.36 -17.07
N PRO A 75 -29.89 -0.08 -17.66
CA PRO A 75 -29.98 -0.31 -19.09
C PRO A 75 -29.55 0.92 -19.90
N GLY A 76 -28.64 0.74 -20.87
CA GLY A 76 -28.11 1.82 -21.70
C GLY A 76 -27.09 2.75 -21.03
N ARG A 77 -26.71 2.51 -19.77
CA ARG A 77 -25.68 3.29 -19.07
C ARG A 77 -24.36 2.52 -19.02
N LEU A 78 -23.26 3.19 -19.36
CA LEU A 78 -21.92 2.64 -19.19
C LEU A 78 -21.62 2.44 -17.69
N PRO A 79 -20.99 1.32 -17.28
CA PRO A 79 -20.59 1.10 -15.90
C PRO A 79 -19.39 2.00 -15.57
N ALA A 80 -19.65 3.27 -15.23
CA ALA A 80 -18.64 4.30 -15.04
C ALA A 80 -17.71 4.05 -13.85
N LEU A 81 -18.16 3.29 -12.83
CA LEU A 81 -17.40 3.02 -11.62
C LEU A 81 -16.10 2.24 -11.89
N PRO A 82 -16.12 1.09 -12.60
CA PRO A 82 -14.90 0.41 -13.04
C PRO A 82 -13.91 1.31 -13.77
N PHE A 83 -14.38 2.20 -14.65
CA PHE A 83 -13.51 3.13 -15.38
C PHE A 83 -12.90 4.20 -14.46
N ALA A 84 -13.68 4.73 -13.51
CA ALA A 84 -13.16 5.66 -12.51
C ALA A 84 -12.10 5.00 -11.61
N PHE A 85 -12.37 3.77 -11.14
CA PHE A 85 -11.39 2.96 -10.41
C PHE A 85 -10.10 2.76 -11.22
N ALA A 86 -10.22 2.26 -12.45
CA ALA A 86 -9.06 1.95 -13.30
C ALA A 86 -8.26 3.21 -13.66
N GLY A 87 -8.94 4.30 -14.02
CA GLY A 87 -8.31 5.58 -14.34
C GLY A 87 -7.55 6.15 -13.14
N ALA A 88 -8.16 6.15 -11.95
CA ALA A 88 -7.51 6.59 -10.72
C ALA A 88 -6.30 5.71 -10.38
N LEU A 89 -6.44 4.39 -10.47
CA LEU A 89 -5.36 3.45 -10.18
C LEU A 89 -4.18 3.65 -11.14
N VAL A 90 -4.44 3.74 -12.45
CA VAL A 90 -3.40 3.98 -13.45
C VAL A 90 -2.70 5.32 -13.19
N ALA A 91 -3.45 6.39 -12.94
CA ALA A 91 -2.89 7.71 -12.67
C ALA A 91 -2.01 7.72 -11.41
N MET A 92 -2.48 7.10 -10.32
CA MET A 92 -1.73 7.02 -9.06
C MET A 92 -0.48 6.15 -9.19
N VAL A 93 -0.57 4.98 -9.84
CA VAL A 93 0.60 4.13 -10.12
C VAL A 93 1.61 4.86 -11.01
N ALA A 94 1.16 5.56 -12.07
CA ALA A 94 2.03 6.36 -12.92
C ALA A 94 2.71 7.50 -12.14
N ALA A 95 2.00 8.15 -11.21
CA ALA A 95 2.57 9.17 -10.34
C ALA A 95 3.72 8.63 -9.48
N THR A 96 3.69 7.36 -9.07
CA THR A 96 4.81 6.74 -8.32
C THR A 96 6.09 6.60 -9.14
N LEU A 97 6.00 6.69 -10.48
CA LEU A 97 7.13 6.58 -11.40
C LEU A 97 7.83 7.93 -11.60
N LEU A 98 7.18 9.04 -11.25
CA LEU A 98 7.79 10.37 -11.36
C LEU A 98 9.06 10.43 -10.50
N PRO A 99 10.20 10.94 -11.03
CA PRO A 99 11.48 10.90 -10.34
C PRO A 99 11.44 11.50 -8.93
N LEU A 100 10.67 12.58 -8.75
CA LEU A 100 10.45 13.22 -7.45
C LEU A 100 9.80 12.27 -6.44
N VAL A 101 8.70 11.62 -6.84
CA VAL A 101 7.92 10.71 -5.99
C VAL A 101 8.70 9.43 -5.75
N ALA A 102 9.31 8.86 -6.79
CA ALA A 102 10.11 7.65 -6.71
C ALA A 102 11.29 7.82 -5.73
N ARG A 103 11.96 8.98 -5.72
CA ARG A 103 13.03 9.31 -4.75
C ARG A 103 12.49 9.38 -3.33
N ALA A 104 11.37 10.07 -3.11
CA ALA A 104 10.74 10.15 -1.80
C ALA A 104 10.33 8.77 -1.26
N LEU A 105 9.73 7.93 -2.11
CA LEU A 105 9.35 6.54 -1.80
C LEU A 105 10.55 5.63 -1.57
N ALA A 106 11.73 6.02 -2.07
CA ALA A 106 12.97 5.28 -1.89
C ALA A 106 13.74 5.61 -0.61
N ALA A 107 13.33 6.66 0.10
CA ALA A 107 14.04 7.17 1.26
C ALA A 107 14.06 6.17 2.45
N PRO A 108 15.03 6.31 3.38
CA PRO A 108 15.12 5.46 4.56
C PRO A 108 13.83 5.41 5.39
N GLY A 109 13.43 4.21 5.78
CA GLY A 109 12.22 3.97 6.60
C GLY A 109 10.90 4.09 5.84
N MET A 110 10.90 4.29 4.51
CA MET A 110 9.63 4.34 3.75
C MET A 110 8.88 3.02 3.68
N LEU A 111 9.59 1.89 3.71
CA LEU A 111 8.94 0.57 3.77
C LEU A 111 7.99 0.44 4.97
N SER A 112 8.34 1.03 6.11
CA SER A 112 7.47 1.03 7.29
C SER A 112 6.31 2.02 7.13
N ARG A 113 6.62 3.23 6.64
CA ARG A 113 5.64 4.33 6.54
C ARG A 113 4.57 4.10 5.49
N LEU A 114 4.87 3.37 4.42
CA LEU A 114 3.90 3.00 3.38
C LEU A 114 2.78 2.11 3.90
N GLU A 115 3.01 1.37 4.99
CA GLU A 115 1.98 0.51 5.58
C GLU A 115 0.96 1.31 6.41
N LEU A 116 1.34 2.48 6.94
CA LEU A 116 0.54 3.23 7.91
C LEU A 116 -0.82 3.73 7.36
N PRO A 117 -0.95 4.24 6.12
CA PRO A 117 -2.25 4.65 5.58
C PRO A 117 -3.29 3.53 5.56
N HIS A 118 -2.86 2.26 5.48
CA HIS A 118 -3.78 1.12 5.53
C HIS A 118 -4.51 1.01 6.87
N ALA A 119 -4.05 1.66 7.95
CA ALA A 119 -4.73 1.66 9.25
C ALA A 119 -6.17 2.19 9.18
N PHE A 120 -6.43 3.13 8.26
CA PHE A 120 -7.79 3.66 8.04
C PHE A 120 -8.73 2.67 7.33
N ARG A 121 -8.25 1.51 6.87
CA ARG A 121 -9.11 0.45 6.35
C ARG A 121 -10.08 -0.10 7.40
N VAL A 122 -9.90 0.17 8.69
CA VAL A 122 -10.93 -0.11 9.71
C VAL A 122 -12.30 0.53 9.40
N VAL A 123 -12.33 1.55 8.54
CA VAL A 123 -13.55 2.16 7.98
C VAL A 123 -14.39 1.17 7.17
N GLY A 124 -13.85 0.03 6.73
CA GLY A 124 -14.61 -1.08 6.14
C GLY A 124 -15.71 -1.63 7.04
N ALA A 125 -15.69 -1.31 8.35
CA ALA A 125 -16.85 -1.50 9.23
C ALA A 125 -18.14 -0.85 8.67
N ALA A 126 -18.03 0.21 7.85
CA ALA A 126 -19.14 0.81 7.13
C ALA A 126 -19.90 -0.20 6.26
N PHE A 127 -19.21 -1.17 5.65
CA PHE A 127 -19.86 -2.22 4.86
C PHE A 127 -20.71 -3.14 5.73
N LEU A 128 -20.19 -3.54 6.89
CA LEU A 128 -20.91 -4.39 7.85
C LEU A 128 -22.13 -3.67 8.43
N ILE A 129 -22.00 -2.37 8.73
CA ILE A 129 -23.10 -1.56 9.22
C ILE A 129 -24.17 -1.40 8.12
N MET A 130 -23.78 -1.10 6.88
CA MET A 130 -24.72 -0.97 5.76
C MET A 130 -25.41 -2.30 5.43
N MET A 131 -24.74 -3.43 5.64
CA MET A 131 -25.37 -4.75 5.59
C MET A 131 -26.40 -4.92 6.71
N ALA A 132 -26.06 -4.56 7.95
CA ALA A 132 -27.00 -4.63 9.08
C ALA A 132 -28.22 -3.71 8.88
N LEU A 133 -28.06 -2.60 8.16
CA LEU A 133 -29.15 -1.71 7.75
C LEU A 133 -29.96 -2.22 6.54
N GLY A 134 -29.60 -3.38 5.98
CA GLY A 134 -30.32 -3.97 4.84
C GLY A 134 -30.00 -3.33 3.49
N HIS A 135 -28.84 -2.69 3.34
CA HIS A 135 -28.43 -1.98 2.11
C HIS A 135 -27.30 -2.64 1.32
N LEU A 136 -26.65 -3.67 1.89
CA LEU A 136 -25.60 -4.43 1.21
C LEU A 136 -25.79 -5.95 1.42
N PRO A 137 -25.49 -6.78 0.40
CA PRO A 137 -25.52 -8.22 0.57
C PRO A 137 -24.37 -8.70 1.44
N ALA A 138 -24.65 -9.67 2.31
CA ALA A 138 -23.61 -10.29 3.15
C ALA A 138 -22.47 -10.90 2.33
N LEU A 139 -22.77 -11.42 1.13
CA LEU A 139 -21.78 -11.97 0.20
C LEU A 139 -20.68 -10.96 -0.18
N PHE A 140 -20.99 -9.67 -0.21
CA PHE A 140 -19.99 -8.61 -0.40
C PHE A 140 -19.50 -8.07 0.94
N ALA A 141 -20.44 -7.67 1.81
CA ALA A 141 -20.12 -6.84 2.96
C ALA A 141 -19.27 -7.56 4.01
N VAL A 142 -19.50 -8.85 4.24
CA VAL A 142 -18.74 -9.65 5.21
C VAL A 142 -17.28 -9.78 4.78
N PRO A 143 -16.95 -10.34 3.60
CA PRO A 143 -15.55 -10.47 3.21
C PRO A 143 -14.86 -9.10 3.08
N ALA A 144 -15.50 -8.13 2.43
CA ALA A 144 -14.91 -6.80 2.25
C ALA A 144 -14.67 -6.08 3.59
N GLY A 145 -15.69 -6.01 4.46
CA GLY A 145 -15.59 -5.30 5.72
C GLY A 145 -14.63 -5.97 6.71
N VAL A 146 -14.64 -7.30 6.80
CA VAL A 146 -13.72 -8.04 7.68
C VAL A 146 -12.28 -7.94 7.17
N GLY A 147 -12.04 -8.13 5.88
CA GLY A 147 -10.70 -8.01 5.30
C GLY A 147 -10.11 -6.61 5.45
N ASP A 148 -10.94 -5.58 5.29
CA ASP A 148 -10.58 -4.19 5.55
C ASP A 148 -10.20 -3.94 7.01
N ILE A 149 -11.01 -4.42 7.97
CA ILE A 149 -10.75 -4.28 9.40
C ILE A 149 -9.45 -5.01 9.79
N LEU A 150 -9.28 -6.25 9.34
CA LEU A 150 -8.07 -7.04 9.62
C LEU A 150 -6.82 -6.36 9.05
N THR A 151 -6.89 -5.87 7.82
CA THR A 151 -5.79 -5.13 7.19
C THR A 151 -5.50 -3.84 7.96
N GLY A 152 -6.53 -3.08 8.34
CA GLY A 152 -6.40 -1.84 9.09
C GLY A 152 -5.77 -2.03 10.46
N ILE A 153 -6.20 -3.06 11.19
CA ILE A 153 -5.61 -3.38 12.49
C ILE A 153 -4.15 -3.85 12.33
N ALA A 154 -3.85 -4.69 11.34
CA ALA A 154 -2.51 -5.23 11.13
C ALA A 154 -1.48 -4.17 10.69
N ALA A 155 -1.88 -3.16 9.93
CA ALA A 155 -1.03 -2.12 9.36
C ALA A 155 0.01 -1.51 10.33
N PRO A 156 -0.37 -0.95 11.50
CA PRO A 156 0.61 -0.37 12.44
C PRO A 156 1.59 -1.40 13.02
N PHE A 157 1.18 -2.66 13.21
CA PHE A 157 2.06 -3.71 13.72
C PHE A 157 3.10 -4.12 12.67
N VAL A 158 2.67 -4.25 11.41
CA VAL A 158 3.56 -4.52 10.27
C VAL A 158 4.53 -3.36 10.11
N ALA A 159 4.05 -2.12 10.11
CA ALA A 159 4.86 -0.92 10.05
C ALA A 159 5.94 -0.90 11.15
N ARG A 160 5.56 -1.19 12.40
CA ARG A 160 6.48 -1.23 13.54
C ARG A 160 7.52 -2.33 13.40
N ARG A 161 7.14 -3.51 12.90
CA ARG A 161 8.07 -4.63 12.68
C ARG A 161 9.12 -4.27 11.62
N VAL A 162 8.69 -3.64 10.52
CA VAL A 162 9.56 -3.14 9.46
C VAL A 162 10.49 -2.03 9.95
N ALA A 163 9.99 -1.11 10.79
CA ALA A 163 10.80 -0.04 11.36
C ALA A 163 11.96 -0.55 12.25
N LYS A 164 11.78 -1.71 12.91
CA LYS A 164 12.81 -2.35 13.74
C LYS A 164 13.87 -3.12 12.93
N GLY A 165 13.87 -3.01 11.59
CA GLY A 165 14.85 -3.64 10.71
C GLY A 165 14.55 -5.11 10.35
N GLY A 166 13.37 -5.63 10.70
CA GLY A 166 12.93 -6.99 10.38
C GLY A 166 11.61 -7.04 9.64
N GLY A 167 11.09 -8.24 9.37
CA GLY A 167 9.69 -8.40 8.93
C GLY A 167 9.37 -8.09 7.47
N HIS A 168 10.36 -7.99 6.57
CA HIS A 168 10.11 -7.80 5.13
C HIS A 168 9.19 -8.88 4.54
N ARG A 169 9.34 -10.15 4.96
CA ARG A 169 8.44 -11.24 4.54
C ARG A 169 7.03 -11.08 5.07
N VAL A 170 6.88 -10.57 6.30
CA VAL A 170 5.57 -10.26 6.89
C VAL A 170 4.91 -9.12 6.12
N ALA A 171 5.66 -8.07 5.80
CA ALA A 171 5.17 -6.96 4.97
C ALA A 171 4.77 -7.43 3.57
N LEU A 172 5.52 -8.36 2.96
CA LEU A 172 5.16 -8.92 1.65
C LEU A 172 3.82 -9.67 1.71
N TRP A 173 3.62 -10.53 2.72
CA TRP A 173 2.35 -11.24 2.92
C TRP A 173 1.20 -10.29 3.29
N PHE A 174 1.46 -9.28 4.12
CA PHE A 174 0.49 -8.24 4.44
C PHE A 174 -0.01 -7.52 3.18
N ASN A 175 0.91 -7.10 2.32
CA ASN A 175 0.56 -6.42 1.08
C ASN A 175 -0.14 -7.36 0.08
N ALA A 176 0.30 -8.61 -0.03
CA ALA A 176 -0.37 -9.61 -0.87
C ALA A 176 -1.81 -9.88 -0.40
N PHE A 177 -2.01 -10.06 0.91
CA PHE A 177 -3.33 -10.22 1.52
C PHE A 177 -4.21 -8.99 1.26
N GLY A 178 -3.70 -7.79 1.54
CA GLY A 178 -4.45 -6.54 1.35
C GLY A 178 -4.84 -6.29 -0.11
N MET A 179 -4.00 -6.67 -1.09
CA MET A 179 -4.35 -6.63 -2.51
C MET A 179 -5.42 -7.66 -2.88
N ALA A 180 -5.27 -8.92 -2.40
CA ALA A 180 -6.23 -9.98 -2.67
C ALA A 180 -7.62 -9.64 -2.12
N ASP A 181 -7.67 -9.07 -0.92
CA ASP A 181 -8.88 -8.58 -0.29
C ASP A 181 -9.57 -7.48 -1.12
N LEU A 182 -8.83 -6.45 -1.56
CA LEU A 182 -9.39 -5.41 -2.43
C LEU A 182 -9.91 -5.95 -3.77
N ILE A 183 -9.19 -6.90 -4.38
CA ILE A 183 -9.63 -7.57 -5.62
C ILE A 183 -10.92 -8.35 -5.37
N ALA A 184 -10.97 -9.13 -4.28
CA ALA A 184 -12.16 -9.90 -3.92
C ALA A 184 -13.36 -8.99 -3.67
N ALA A 185 -13.18 -7.92 -2.89
CA ALA A 185 -14.21 -6.93 -2.60
C ALA A 185 -14.74 -6.27 -3.88
N LEU A 186 -13.85 -5.79 -4.76
CA LEU A 186 -14.26 -5.17 -6.04
C LEU A 186 -15.00 -6.16 -6.95
N THR A 187 -14.50 -7.40 -7.04
CA THR A 187 -15.12 -8.45 -7.83
C THR A 187 -16.53 -8.77 -7.31
N LEU A 188 -16.67 -8.96 -6.00
CA LEU A 188 -17.96 -9.24 -5.37
C LEU A 188 -18.92 -8.07 -5.51
N ALA A 189 -18.45 -6.82 -5.35
CA ALA A 189 -19.27 -5.63 -5.55
C ALA A 189 -19.84 -5.55 -6.98
N ILE A 190 -19.01 -5.82 -7.99
CA ILE A 190 -19.43 -5.83 -9.39
C ILE A 190 -20.44 -6.96 -9.64
N LEU A 191 -20.11 -8.20 -9.27
CA LEU A 191 -20.97 -9.35 -9.54
C LEU A 191 -22.32 -9.25 -8.85
N THR A 192 -22.35 -8.81 -7.59
CA THR A 192 -23.60 -8.64 -6.84
C THR A 192 -24.34 -7.35 -7.23
N GLY A 193 -23.65 -6.32 -7.72
CA GLY A 193 -24.28 -5.09 -8.23
C GLY A 193 -24.92 -5.26 -9.62
N LEU A 194 -24.32 -6.09 -10.47
CA LEU A 194 -24.84 -6.46 -11.79
C LEU A 194 -25.89 -7.59 -11.75
N HIS A 195 -26.27 -8.05 -10.55
CA HIS A 195 -27.20 -9.18 -10.36
C HIS A 195 -26.74 -10.48 -11.05
N ALA A 196 -25.42 -10.68 -11.20
CA ALA A 196 -24.87 -11.95 -11.69
C ALA A 196 -25.10 -13.10 -10.68
N PHE A 197 -25.29 -12.74 -9.40
CA PHE A 197 -25.80 -13.63 -8.35
C PHE A 197 -27.13 -13.11 -7.82
N SER A 198 -28.06 -14.02 -7.55
CA SER A 198 -29.36 -13.72 -6.93
C SER A 198 -29.18 -13.44 -5.43
N VAL A 199 -28.76 -12.23 -5.09
CA VAL A 199 -28.65 -11.74 -3.70
C VAL A 199 -29.61 -10.57 -3.47
N SER A 200 -30.14 -10.48 -2.25
CA SER A 200 -30.99 -9.37 -1.81
C SER A 200 -30.49 -8.83 -0.47
N PRO A 201 -30.21 -7.51 -0.34
CA PRO A 201 -30.18 -6.50 -1.41
C PRO A 201 -28.99 -6.71 -2.37
N SER A 202 -28.96 -6.00 -3.50
CA SER A 202 -27.78 -5.92 -4.37
C SER A 202 -26.74 -4.93 -3.85
N SER A 203 -25.54 -4.93 -4.42
CA SER A 203 -24.47 -3.97 -4.04
C SER A 203 -24.61 -2.57 -4.65
N LYS A 204 -25.83 -2.19 -5.07
CA LYS A 204 -26.11 -0.87 -5.68
C LYS A 204 -25.69 0.30 -4.78
N ALA A 205 -25.84 0.17 -3.45
CA ALA A 205 -25.50 1.22 -2.49
C ALA A 205 -24.03 1.67 -2.58
N ILE A 206 -23.13 0.81 -3.09
CA ILE A 206 -21.71 1.13 -3.31
C ILE A 206 -21.52 2.18 -4.41
N THR A 207 -22.51 2.38 -5.29
CA THR A 207 -22.47 3.40 -6.36
C THR A 207 -22.98 4.77 -5.90
N GLU A 208 -23.48 4.87 -4.68
CA GLU A 208 -24.12 6.06 -4.11
C GLU A 208 -23.26 6.64 -2.97
N LEU A 209 -23.43 7.94 -2.70
CA LEU A 209 -22.69 8.58 -1.62
C LEU A 209 -23.17 8.11 -0.23
N PRO A 210 -22.26 8.02 0.76
CA PRO A 210 -20.83 8.30 0.68
C PRO A 210 -20.00 7.10 0.18
N LEU A 211 -20.59 5.91 0.08
CA LEU A 211 -19.89 4.66 -0.20
C LEU A 211 -19.14 4.68 -1.53
N ALA A 212 -19.66 5.38 -2.54
CA ALA A 212 -19.02 5.53 -3.85
C ALA A 212 -17.56 6.00 -3.76
N LEU A 213 -17.21 6.83 -2.78
CA LEU A 213 -15.84 7.31 -2.57
C LEU A 213 -14.86 6.17 -2.27
N ILE A 214 -15.34 5.04 -1.74
CA ILE A 214 -14.50 3.91 -1.37
C ILE A 214 -13.93 3.25 -2.64
N PRO A 215 -14.72 2.63 -3.54
CA PRO A 215 -14.17 1.95 -4.71
C PRO A 215 -13.59 2.90 -5.76
N THR A 216 -14.02 4.16 -5.85
CA THR A 216 -13.56 5.07 -6.92
C THR A 216 -12.33 5.90 -6.55
N ALA A 217 -12.04 6.06 -5.25
CA ALA A 217 -10.93 6.90 -4.80
C ALA A 217 -10.08 6.24 -3.70
N ALA A 218 -10.68 5.73 -2.61
CA ALA A 218 -9.92 5.12 -1.53
C ALA A 218 -9.23 3.81 -1.93
N VAL A 219 -9.96 2.92 -2.60
CA VAL A 219 -9.45 1.61 -3.05
C VAL A 219 -8.31 1.76 -4.07
N PRO A 220 -8.39 2.59 -5.13
CA PRO A 220 -7.25 2.87 -6.01
C PRO A 220 -5.99 3.35 -5.27
N LEU A 221 -6.16 4.23 -4.29
CA LEU A 221 -5.06 4.76 -3.48
C LEU A 221 -4.42 3.67 -2.63
N LEU A 222 -5.21 2.92 -1.87
CA LEU A 222 -4.74 1.80 -1.05
C LEU A 222 -4.08 0.72 -1.91
N PHE A 223 -4.63 0.42 -3.08
CA PHE A 223 -4.05 -0.54 -4.02
C PHE A 223 -2.69 -0.06 -4.54
N THR A 224 -2.57 1.25 -4.86
CA THR A 224 -1.30 1.87 -5.26
C THR A 224 -0.25 1.77 -4.16
N LEU A 225 -0.63 1.97 -2.90
CA LEU A 225 0.26 1.84 -1.75
C LEU A 225 0.78 0.39 -1.61
N HIS A 226 -0.10 -0.61 -1.76
CA HIS A 226 0.31 -2.02 -1.75
C HIS A 226 1.29 -2.35 -2.88
N ILE A 227 0.97 -1.96 -4.13
CA ILE A 227 1.87 -2.14 -5.28
C ILE A 227 3.23 -1.50 -4.98
N THR A 228 3.22 -0.28 -4.43
CA THR A 228 4.44 0.47 -4.14
C THR A 228 5.26 -0.23 -3.07
N SER A 229 4.66 -0.67 -1.97
CA SER A 229 5.36 -1.39 -0.92
C SER A 229 5.98 -2.69 -1.44
N VAL A 230 5.24 -3.50 -2.20
CA VAL A 230 5.75 -4.73 -2.82
C VAL A 230 6.94 -4.44 -3.73
N ARG A 231 6.82 -3.46 -4.65
CA ARG A 231 7.92 -3.07 -5.55
C ARG A 231 9.19 -2.68 -4.78
N ARG A 232 9.03 -1.94 -3.68
CA ARG A 232 10.15 -1.52 -2.82
C ARG A 232 10.75 -2.68 -2.03
N LEU A 233 9.94 -3.56 -1.45
CA LEU A 233 10.40 -4.77 -0.75
C LEU A 233 11.22 -5.67 -1.68
N LEU A 234 10.72 -5.92 -2.90
CA LEU A 234 11.41 -6.71 -3.92
C LEU A 234 12.72 -6.06 -4.38
N ALA A 235 12.77 -4.73 -4.48
CA ALA A 235 14.01 -4.01 -4.82
C ALA A 235 15.07 -4.16 -3.71
N VAL A 236 14.67 -4.08 -2.44
CA VAL A 236 15.58 -4.27 -1.29
C VAL A 236 16.10 -5.69 -1.21
N GLU A 237 15.23 -6.69 -1.41
CA GLU A 237 15.63 -8.11 -1.39
C GLU A 237 16.60 -8.45 -2.54
N ARG A 238 16.35 -7.93 -3.76
CA ARG A 238 17.28 -8.09 -4.89
C ARG A 238 18.67 -7.51 -4.58
N LYS A 239 18.72 -6.29 -4.02
CA LYS A 239 19.98 -5.65 -3.63
C LYS A 239 20.72 -6.47 -2.56
N ARG A 240 20.00 -7.02 -1.58
CA ARG A 240 20.59 -7.87 -0.53
C ARG A 240 21.20 -9.14 -1.12
N ARG A 241 20.52 -9.80 -2.06
CA ARG A 241 21.03 -11.01 -2.74
C ARG A 241 22.26 -10.72 -3.59
N SER A 242 22.29 -9.61 -4.34
CA SER A 242 23.46 -9.25 -5.14
C SER A 242 24.69 -8.97 -4.26
N THR A 243 24.52 -8.33 -3.10
CA THR A 243 25.63 -8.09 -2.17
C THR A 243 26.17 -9.39 -1.56
N LEU A 244 25.29 -10.33 -1.21
CA LEU A 244 25.69 -11.63 -0.69
C LEU A 244 26.35 -12.53 -1.75
N GLY A 245 25.84 -12.52 -2.99
CA GLY A 245 26.42 -13.27 -4.11
C GLY A 245 27.78 -12.74 -4.56
N GLY A 246 27.98 -11.41 -4.54
CA GLY A 246 29.27 -10.79 -4.84
C GLY A 246 30.34 -11.04 -3.77
N ALA A 247 29.96 -11.14 -2.49
CA ALA A 247 30.87 -11.47 -1.41
C ALA A 247 31.35 -12.94 -1.44
N GLY A 248 30.54 -13.87 -1.97
CA GLY A 248 30.89 -15.29 -2.08
C GLY A 248 31.89 -15.62 -3.20
N LEU A 249 32.07 -14.73 -4.19
CA LEU A 249 33.01 -14.90 -5.30
C LEU A 249 34.37 -14.21 -5.06
N GLY A 250 34.54 -13.52 -3.93
CA GLY A 250 35.72 -12.71 -3.61
C GLY A 250 36.48 -13.13 -2.35
N ALA A 251 36.18 -14.29 -1.76
CA ALA A 251 36.98 -14.81 -0.66
C ALA A 251 38.34 -15.28 -1.20
N PRO A 252 39.48 -14.67 -0.82
CA PRO A 252 40.78 -15.20 -1.20
C PRO A 252 40.92 -16.58 -0.57
N SER A 253 41.21 -17.59 -1.39
CA SER A 253 41.67 -18.89 -0.90
C SER A 253 42.89 -18.64 -0.02
N LEU A 254 42.76 -18.88 1.28
CA LEU A 254 43.90 -19.00 2.19
C LEU A 254 44.66 -20.27 1.77
N THR A 255 45.46 -20.16 0.72
CA THR A 255 46.49 -21.14 0.40
C THR A 255 47.60 -20.89 1.42
N THR A 256 47.49 -21.58 2.55
CA THR A 256 48.53 -21.73 3.56
C THR A 256 49.82 -22.17 2.89
N VAL A 257 50.75 -21.25 2.67
CA VAL A 257 52.14 -21.60 2.34
C VAL A 257 52.81 -22.01 3.65
N LEU A 258 52.83 -23.33 3.88
CA LEU A 258 53.63 -23.98 4.90
C LEU A 258 55.11 -23.96 4.46
N PRO A 259 56.08 -23.46 5.24
CA PRO A 259 57.49 -23.67 4.94
C PRO A 259 57.85 -25.10 5.36
N LEU A 260 58.09 -25.97 4.39
CA LEU A 260 58.69 -27.29 4.61
C LEU A 260 60.16 -27.11 4.99
N ALA A 261 60.47 -27.49 6.23
CA ALA A 261 61.80 -27.63 6.76
C ALA A 261 62.58 -28.71 5.99
N GLY A 262 63.82 -28.38 5.59
CA GLY A 262 64.74 -29.28 4.91
C GLY A 262 66.18 -29.11 5.39
N GLY A 263 66.56 -29.89 6.40
CA GLY A 263 67.86 -30.58 6.50
C GLY A 263 69.08 -29.84 7.09
N PRO A 264 70.02 -30.57 7.72
CA PRO A 264 71.02 -30.04 8.68
C PRO A 264 72.44 -29.92 8.08
N VAL A 265 73.40 -29.34 8.84
CA VAL A 265 74.79 -29.83 9.06
C VAL A 265 75.71 -28.77 9.73
N HIS A 266 76.24 -29.16 10.90
CA HIS A 266 77.56 -28.96 11.54
C HIS A 266 78.27 -27.60 11.78
N HIS A 267 78.76 -27.53 13.04
CA HIS A 267 80.09 -27.16 13.53
C HIS A 267 80.43 -25.73 13.99
N LEU A 268 80.52 -25.63 15.33
CA LEU A 268 81.69 -25.22 16.14
C LEU A 268 82.26 -23.80 15.96
N GLY A 269 82.18 -23.00 17.04
CA GLY A 269 82.90 -21.74 17.15
C GLY A 269 82.72 -21.05 18.51
N ARG A 270 83.47 -21.51 19.50
CA ARG A 270 83.69 -20.90 20.82
C ARG A 270 84.68 -19.72 20.67
N GLN A 271 84.39 -18.57 21.28
CA GLN A 271 85.31 -17.61 21.94
C GLN A 271 84.49 -16.36 22.33
N GLY A 272 84.49 -15.91 23.61
CA GLY A 272 85.45 -14.93 24.16
C GLY A 272 85.00 -13.52 23.73
N GLU A 273 84.76 -12.50 24.54
CA GLU A 273 85.38 -12.03 25.78
C GLU A 273 84.48 -10.90 26.37
N LYS A 274 84.55 -10.76 27.70
CA LYS A 274 84.41 -9.55 28.53
C LYS A 274 83.03 -8.89 28.68
#